data_AF-A0A0D1L608-F1
#
_entry.id   AF-A0A0D1L608-F1
#
_cell.length_a   1.000
_cell.length_b   1.000
_cell.length_c   1.000
_cell.angle_alpha   90.00
_cell.angle_beta   90.00
_cell.angle_gamma   90.00
#
_symmetry.space_group_name_H-M   'P 1'
#
loop_
_entity.id
_entity.type
_entity.pdbx_description
1 polymer ?
#
loop_
_entity_poly.entity_id
_entity_poly.type
_entity_poly.pdbx_seq_one_letter_code
_entity_poly.pdbx_strand_id
1 'polypeptide(L)'
;MAALGYFISDGLKNFKNPKGSYSDYPTLIKESDLHYHLGLSKAEVKELLEKFPGAPKLELKGIVYYPYQQFLQWMSSIDYTNS
;
A
#
# COMPACT_ATOMS: atom_id res chain seq x y z
N MET A 1 -9.48 -24.87 -6.74
CA MET A 1 -9.53 -23.40 -6.87
C MET A 1 -9.02 -22.83 -5.55
N ALA A 2 -7.79 -22.31 -5.54
CA ALA A 2 -7.19 -21.78 -4.31
C ALA A 2 -7.84 -20.43 -3.96
N ALA A 3 -8.13 -20.25 -2.67
CA ALA A 3 -8.89 -19.13 -2.14
C ALA A 3 -8.13 -17.79 -2.26
N LEU A 4 -8.73 -16.85 -2.99
CA LEU A 4 -8.43 -15.41 -2.97
C LEU A 4 -8.93 -14.74 -1.66
N GLY A 5 -8.82 -15.44 -0.52
CA GLY A 5 -9.61 -15.14 0.67
C GLY A 5 -8.85 -15.07 2.00
N TYR A 6 -7.52 -15.02 2.01
CA TYR A 6 -6.76 -15.09 3.28
C TYR A 6 -5.82 -13.92 3.58
N PHE A 7 -5.76 -12.87 2.75
CA PHE A 7 -4.83 -11.75 2.97
C PHE A 7 -5.43 -10.50 3.64
N ILE A 8 -6.70 -10.51 4.06
CA ILE A 8 -7.37 -9.33 4.68
C ILE A 8 -7.50 -9.43 6.21
N SER A 9 -6.91 -10.43 6.89
CA SER A 9 -7.16 -10.58 8.34
C SER A 9 -6.20 -9.79 9.26
N ASP A 10 -4.92 -9.64 8.90
CA ASP A 10 -3.93 -9.02 9.81
C ASP A 10 -3.36 -7.67 9.36
N GLY A 11 -3.39 -7.34 8.06
CA GLY A 11 -2.91 -6.03 7.57
C GLY A 11 -3.83 -4.84 7.91
N LEU A 12 -5.10 -5.08 8.23
CA LEU A 12 -6.13 -4.05 8.41
C LEU A 12 -6.41 -3.70 9.90
N LYS A 13 -5.77 -4.35 10.87
CA LYS A 13 -6.01 -4.06 12.29
C LYS A 13 -5.49 -2.67 12.73
N ASN A 14 -4.51 -2.12 12.01
CA ASN A 14 -3.97 -0.76 12.26
C ASN A 14 -4.58 0.34 11.37
N PHE A 15 -5.43 -0.02 10.39
CA PHE A 15 -6.13 0.98 9.56
C PHE A 15 -7.24 1.72 10.31
N LYS A 16 -7.55 1.26 11.53
CA LYS A 16 -8.62 1.76 12.37
C LYS A 16 -8.07 2.56 13.55
N ASN A 17 -7.33 3.63 13.29
CA ASN A 17 -7.19 4.71 14.28
C ASN A 17 -8.01 5.93 13.87
N PRO A 18 -9.31 6.00 14.23
CA PRO A 18 -10.15 7.16 14.00
C PRO A 18 -9.89 8.21 15.10
N LYS A 19 -8.75 8.88 15.04
CA LYS A 19 -8.51 10.15 15.75
C LYS A 19 -7.72 11.08 14.83
N GLY A 20 -8.37 11.59 13.79
CA GLY A 20 -7.75 12.53 12.87
C GLY A 20 -8.82 13.36 12.19
N SER A 21 -8.68 14.69 12.30
CA SER A 21 -9.55 15.69 11.71
C SER A 21 -9.69 15.50 10.19
N TYR A 22 -10.63 16.17 9.52
CA TYR A 22 -10.86 16.10 8.05
C TYR A 22 -9.61 16.33 7.15
N SER A 23 -8.47 16.70 7.73
CA SER A 23 -7.13 16.80 7.13
C SER A 23 -6.34 15.46 7.08
N ASP A 24 -6.80 14.39 7.74
CA ASP A 24 -6.11 13.10 7.89
C ASP A 24 -6.47 12.05 6.81
N TYR A 25 -7.24 12.41 5.78
CA TYR A 25 -7.55 11.46 4.72
C TYR A 25 -6.27 11.13 3.93
N PRO A 26 -5.80 9.87 3.92
CA PRO A 26 -4.60 9.51 3.20
C PRO A 26 -4.85 9.65 1.70
N THR A 27 -3.96 10.32 0.99
CA THR A 27 -4.00 10.40 -0.48
C THR A 27 -3.95 9.00 -1.06
N LEU A 28 -5.05 8.57 -1.67
CA LEU A 28 -5.16 7.27 -2.32
C LEU A 28 -4.73 7.39 -3.78
N ILE A 29 -3.67 6.68 -4.14
CA ILE A 29 -3.15 6.62 -5.51
C ILE A 29 -3.53 5.27 -6.09
N LYS A 30 -4.04 5.24 -7.32
CA LYS A 30 -4.31 3.95 -7.98
C LYS A 30 -2.99 3.23 -8.25
N GLU A 31 -2.99 1.90 -8.23
CA GLU A 31 -1.81 1.12 -8.60
C GLU A 31 -1.21 1.57 -9.95
N SER A 32 -2.08 1.84 -10.93
CA SER A 32 -1.66 2.31 -12.25
C SER A 32 -0.96 3.66 -12.24
N ASP A 33 -1.24 4.52 -11.26
CA ASP A 33 -0.65 5.86 -11.11
C ASP A 33 0.53 5.87 -10.11
N LEU A 34 0.71 4.79 -9.34
CA LEU A 34 1.72 4.68 -8.29
C LEU A 34 3.14 4.94 -8.81
N HIS A 35 3.46 4.47 -10.01
CA HIS A 35 4.74 4.70 -10.68
C HIS A 35 5.07 6.18 -10.85
N TYR A 36 4.08 7.02 -11.19
CA TYR A 36 4.26 8.46 -11.34
C TYR A 36 4.58 9.14 -10.01
N HIS A 37 3.92 8.71 -8.94
CA HIS A 37 4.12 9.27 -7.60
C HIS A 37 5.38 8.79 -6.89
N LEU A 38 5.88 7.60 -7.24
CA LEU A 38 7.14 7.06 -6.72
C LEU A 38 8.35 7.51 -7.53
N GLY A 39 8.16 8.09 -8.72
CA GLY A 39 9.25 8.39 -9.64
C GLY A 39 9.94 7.13 -10.19
N LEU A 40 9.24 6.00 -10.14
CA LEU A 40 9.74 4.69 -10.58
C LEU A 40 9.10 4.28 -11.90
N SER A 41 9.75 3.37 -12.62
CA SER A 41 9.13 2.75 -13.80
C SER A 41 8.03 1.77 -13.37
N LYS A 42 7.03 1.54 -14.24
CA LYS A 42 5.98 0.53 -14.00
C LYS A 42 6.54 -0.85 -13.68
N ALA A 43 7.66 -1.22 -14.33
CA ALA A 43 8.36 -2.47 -14.08
C ALA A 43 8.92 -2.54 -12.66
N GLU A 44 9.61 -1.49 -12.21
CA GLU A 44 10.20 -1.41 -10.86
C GLU A 44 9.13 -1.43 -9.77
N VAL A 45 8.02 -0.70 -9.97
CA VAL A 45 6.88 -0.76 -9.05
C VAL A 45 6.30 -2.16 -9.00
N LYS A 46 6.16 -2.83 -10.15
CA LYS A 46 5.65 -4.19 -10.19
C LYS A 46 6.58 -5.15 -9.45
N GLU A 47 7.89 -5.08 -9.70
CA GLU A 47 8.90 -5.87 -8.99
C GLU A 47 8.87 -5.61 -7.49
N LEU A 48 8.71 -4.35 -7.06
CA LEU A 48 8.58 -3.98 -5.65
C LEU A 48 7.34 -4.63 -5.02
N LEU A 49 6.19 -4.55 -5.69
CA LEU A 49 4.94 -5.13 -5.22
C LEU A 49 4.97 -6.67 -5.21
N GLU A 50 5.70 -7.28 -6.16
CA GLU A 50 5.93 -8.74 -6.20
C GLU A 50 6.88 -9.19 -5.08
N LYS A 51 7.94 -8.43 -4.80
CA LYS A 51 8.87 -8.68 -3.68
C LYS A 51 8.19 -8.52 -2.32
N PHE A 52 7.27 -7.56 -2.22
CA PHE A 52 6.62 -7.19 -0.96
C PHE A 52 5.09 -7.26 -1.08
N PRO A 53 4.50 -8.47 -1.07
CA PRO A 53 3.06 -8.64 -1.17
C PRO A 53 2.29 -8.06 0.03
N GLY A 54 2.98 -7.78 1.15
CA GLY A 54 2.44 -7.16 2.36
C GLY A 54 2.38 -5.62 2.33
N ALA A 55 2.69 -4.99 1.19
CA ALA A 55 2.61 -3.54 1.05
C ALA A 55 1.18 -3.02 1.35
N PRO A 56 1.05 -1.85 1.99
CA PRO A 56 -0.25 -1.30 2.35
C PRO A 56 -1.03 -0.94 1.09
N LYS A 57 -2.14 -1.65 0.87
CA LYS A 57 -3.06 -1.47 -0.26
C LYS A 57 -4.50 -1.60 0.20
N LEU A 58 -5.39 -0.95 -0.52
CA LEU A 58 -6.83 -0.93 -0.29
C LEU A 58 -7.54 -1.21 -1.61
N GLU A 59 -8.43 -2.18 -1.63
CA GLU A 59 -9.28 -2.43 -2.78
C GLU A 59 -10.64 -1.75 -2.60
N LEU A 60 -11.00 -0.85 -3.51
CA LEU A 60 -12.29 -0.18 -3.54
C LEU A 60 -12.96 -0.46 -4.88
N LYS A 61 -14.13 -1.12 -4.84
CA LYS A 61 -14.91 -1.46 -6.04
C LYS A 61 -14.10 -2.22 -7.11
N GLY A 62 -13.18 -3.09 -6.68
CA GLY A 62 -12.29 -3.86 -7.57
C GLY A 62 -11.11 -3.07 -8.14
N ILE A 63 -10.88 -1.83 -7.69
CA ILE A 63 -9.71 -1.03 -8.04
C ILE A 63 -8.78 -1.00 -6.83
N VAL A 64 -7.50 -1.30 -7.06
CA VAL A 64 -6.46 -1.25 -6.03
C VAL A 64 -5.91 0.17 -5.90
N TYR A 65 -5.91 0.65 -4.65
CA TYR A 65 -5.38 1.94 -4.24
C TYR A 65 -4.30 1.76 -3.19
N TYR A 66 -3.31 2.63 -3.24
CA TYR A 66 -2.20 2.70 -2.33
C TYR A 66 -2.28 4.02 -1.54
N PRO A 67 -2.42 3.98 -0.21
CA PRO A 67 -2.36 5.18 0.62
C PRO A 67 -0.94 5.72 0.63
N TYR A 68 -0.67 6.80 -0.11
CA TYR A 68 0.67 7.30 -0.40
C TYR A 68 1.54 7.49 0.86
N GLN A 69 1.01 8.21 1.85
CA GLN A 69 1.73 8.52 3.09
C GLN A 69 2.09 7.25 3.88
N GLN A 70 1.15 6.30 3.98
CA GLN A 70 1.38 5.03 4.67
C GLN A 70 2.33 4.13 3.88
N PHE A 71 2.24 4.14 2.55
CA PHE A 71 3.14 3.40 1.66
C PHE A 71 4.58 3.90 1.77
N LEU A 72 4.79 5.22 1.84
CA LEU A 72 6.11 5.81 2.09
C LEU A 72 6.67 5.42 3.47
N GLN A 73 5.86 5.53 4.53
CA GLN A 73 6.27 5.11 5.88
C GLN A 73 6.63 3.62 5.93
N TRP A 74 5.85 2.78 5.28
CA TRP A 74 6.13 1.35 5.16
C TRP A 74 7.43 1.09 4.38
N MET A 75 7.67 1.79 3.26
CA MET A 75 8.92 1.69 2.50
C MET A 75 10.15 2.10 3.34
N SER A 76 10.04 3.16 4.15
CA SER A 76 11.12 3.53 5.07
C SER A 76 11.36 2.48 6.17
N SER A 77 10.32 1.77 6.62
CA SER A 77 10.47 0.68 7.59
C SER A 77 11.12 -0.57 7.01
N ILE A 78 10.87 -0.93 5.75
CA ILE A 78 11.55 -2.08 5.11
C ILE A 78 13.04 -1.80 4.89
N ASP A 79 13.40 -0.55 4.58
CA ASP A 79 14.79 -0.14 4.31
C ASP A 79 15.66 -0.30 5.57
N TYR A 80 15.11 0.02 6.75
CA TYR A 80 15.82 -0.08 8.03
C TYR A 80 16.15 -1.52 8.46
N THR A 81 15.49 -2.53 7.91
CA THR A 81 15.71 -3.94 8.29
C THR A 81 16.82 -4.65 7.50
N ASN A 82 17.40 -3.98 6.50
CA ASN A 82 18.52 -4.50 5.69
C ASN A 82 19.86 -3.80 5.96
N SER A 83 19.97 -2.99 7.02
CA SER A 83 21.20 -2.28 7.40
C SER A 83 21.84 -2.80 8.68
#